data_AF-K0SNJ4-F1
#
_entry.id   AF-K0SNJ4-F1
#
_cell.length_a   1.000
_cell.length_b   1.000
_cell.length_c   1.000
_cell.angle_alpha   90.00
_cell.angle_beta   90.00
_cell.angle_gamma   90.00
#
_symmetry.space_group_name_H-M   'P 1'
#
loop_
_entity.id
_entity.type
_entity.pdbx_description
1 polymer ?
#
loop_
_entity_poly.entity_id
_entity_poly.type
_entity_poly.pdbx_seq_one_letter_code
_entity_poly.pdbx_strand_id
1 'polypeptide(L)'
;MFKWSAKRSSQANETYREVHSSDSESLESDEQSCHSLTDDEPVPILKSSQRVCPRRRKDHPKKVTWLDGTNAGTGQEPSEHTARPGKLSPEDLAPLKVADLKLLLKERHLPVSGKKDILVGRLMAYSDGNEDLIARQLMRKSKNELKDLLKSKGLRHQGNKQLLVDRLLGREVEVQSRRRIDKWEKSKARKLLLEMLRDERSRVHKMQANEVYESHKWFQDYPLANFKRYFEDMKAAAQKYKEKADRDNAIISMELKKFPRNRLTNRGYPFWDTHPASRWLRIDIEAGKDKTTSPNELRMTRDEYRVFPLKVFRDHIYQERRRVLETNLKVVQRNKKALKNHLAEVRRNKTSWDKIAMDAEVEEAISGLTQLNI
;
A
#
# COMPACT_ATOMS: atom_id res chain seq x y z
N MET A 1 28.68 35.98 -16.04
CA MET A 1 27.78 35.97 -17.21
C MET A 1 27.54 34.53 -17.63
N PHE A 2 26.38 33.95 -17.31
CA PHE A 2 25.98 32.64 -17.83
C PHE A 2 24.53 32.75 -18.32
N LYS A 3 24.36 32.71 -19.64
CA LYS A 3 23.07 32.67 -20.32
C LYS A 3 22.59 31.22 -20.33
N TRP A 4 21.43 30.95 -19.73
CA TRP A 4 20.69 29.71 -19.96
C TRP A 4 19.59 29.97 -20.98
N SER A 5 19.71 29.31 -22.12
CA SER A 5 18.83 29.41 -23.27
C SER A 5 17.67 28.42 -23.11
N ALA A 6 16.43 28.93 -23.08
CA ALA A 6 15.22 28.14 -23.00
C ALA A 6 14.75 27.74 -24.40
N LYS A 7 14.74 26.44 -24.70
CA LYS A 7 14.09 25.90 -25.90
C LYS A 7 12.69 25.39 -25.54
N ARG A 8 11.68 26.12 -26.01
CA ARG A 8 10.26 25.76 -25.95
C ARG A 8 10.02 24.53 -26.83
N SER A 9 9.25 23.58 -26.33
CA SER A 9 8.54 22.60 -27.17
C SER A 9 7.06 22.87 -27.03
N SER A 10 6.45 23.18 -28.17
CA SER A 10 5.05 23.44 -28.40
C SER A 10 4.48 22.20 -29.09
N GLN A 11 3.40 21.60 -28.56
CA GLN A 11 2.27 21.09 -29.34
C GLN A 11 1.31 20.25 -28.49
N ALA A 12 0.05 20.27 -28.94
CA ALA A 12 -1.10 19.46 -28.58
C ALA A 12 -1.99 19.98 -27.43
N ASN A 13 -2.89 20.91 -27.78
CA ASN A 13 -4.20 21.07 -27.14
C ASN A 13 -5.22 21.53 -28.20
N GLU A 14 -6.00 20.59 -28.71
CA GLU A 14 -7.29 20.82 -29.39
C GLU A 14 -7.89 19.42 -29.55
N THR A 15 -8.97 19.06 -28.87
CA THR A 15 -10.34 19.32 -29.33
C THR A 15 -11.27 18.83 -28.22
N TYR A 16 -12.11 19.69 -27.64
CA TYR A 16 -13.32 19.22 -26.96
C TYR A 16 -14.46 20.18 -27.28
N ARG A 17 -15.45 19.62 -27.98
CA ARG A 17 -16.65 20.25 -28.53
C ARG A 17 -17.61 20.57 -27.38
N GLU A 18 -18.05 21.82 -27.31
CA GLU A 18 -19.22 22.23 -26.55
C GLU A 18 -20.47 21.58 -27.13
N VAL A 19 -21.30 21.00 -26.28
CA VAL A 19 -22.71 20.73 -26.58
C VAL A 19 -23.51 21.41 -25.48
N HIS A 20 -23.99 22.62 -25.80
CA HIS A 20 -25.02 23.30 -25.05
C HIS A 20 -26.36 22.63 -25.37
N SER A 21 -26.93 21.92 -24.39
CA SER A 21 -28.34 21.54 -24.41
C SER A 21 -29.12 22.63 -23.70
N SER A 22 -29.79 23.47 -24.47
CA SER A 22 -30.83 24.36 -24.01
C SER A 22 -32.10 23.52 -23.90
N ASP A 23 -32.57 23.26 -22.68
CA ASP A 23 -33.97 22.92 -22.47
C ASP A 23 -34.59 23.94 -21.55
N SER A 24 -35.46 24.68 -22.21
CA SER A 24 -36.41 25.66 -21.73
C SER A 24 -37.57 24.89 -21.11
N GLU A 25 -37.92 25.16 -19.86
CA GLU A 25 -39.29 24.91 -19.41
C GLU A 25 -39.70 26.02 -18.44
N SER A 26 -40.70 26.75 -18.92
CA SER A 26 -41.42 27.83 -18.28
C SER A 26 -42.61 27.28 -17.49
N LEU A 27 -43.14 28.12 -16.59
CA LEU A 27 -44.43 28.02 -15.90
C LEU A 27 -44.38 27.06 -14.70
N GLU A 28 -44.89 27.39 -13.51
CA GLU A 28 -46.07 28.17 -13.20
C GLU A 28 -45.92 28.77 -11.79
N SER A 29 -46.32 30.02 -11.66
CA SER A 29 -46.41 30.78 -10.42
C SER A 29 -47.76 30.51 -9.76
N ASP A 30 -47.75 30.08 -8.51
CA ASP A 30 -48.88 30.23 -7.60
C ASP A 30 -48.41 30.82 -6.27
N GLU A 31 -49.06 31.94 -5.95
CA GLU A 31 -48.95 32.68 -4.70
C GLU A 31 -49.75 32.02 -3.57
N GLN A 32 -49.51 32.53 -2.36
CA GLN A 32 -50.37 32.47 -1.17
C GLN A 32 -50.30 31.20 -0.32
N SER A 33 -49.65 31.33 0.85
CA SER A 33 -50.43 31.58 2.07
C SER A 33 -49.52 31.85 3.27
N CYS A 34 -49.91 32.86 4.02
CA CYS A 34 -49.26 33.41 5.20
C CYS A 34 -49.67 32.59 6.42
N HIS A 35 -48.71 32.11 7.23
CA HIS A 35 -48.97 31.86 8.65
C HIS A 35 -47.76 32.28 9.49
N SER A 36 -48.07 33.21 10.39
CA SER A 36 -47.28 33.81 11.44
C SER A 36 -47.26 32.95 12.72
N LEU A 37 -46.37 33.34 13.66
CA LEU A 37 -46.27 32.93 15.09
C LEU A 37 -45.50 31.62 15.33
N THR A 38 -44.59 31.46 16.30
CA THR A 38 -44.34 32.12 17.60
C THR A 38 -42.85 32.05 18.02
N ASP A 39 -42.54 32.85 19.03
CA ASP A 39 -41.30 33.06 19.80
C ASP A 39 -40.72 31.85 20.57
N ASP A 40 -39.48 32.10 21.07
CA ASP A 40 -38.79 31.59 22.27
C ASP A 40 -38.15 30.19 22.28
N GLU A 41 -36.80 30.17 22.34
CA GLU A 41 -36.05 29.69 23.53
C GLU A 41 -34.50 29.85 23.38
N PRO A 42 -33.77 30.19 24.47
CA PRO A 42 -32.34 30.46 24.45
C PRO A 42 -31.45 29.21 24.65
N VAL A 43 -30.40 29.09 23.83
CA VAL A 43 -29.40 28.00 23.87
C VAL A 43 -28.31 28.27 24.93
N PRO A 44 -27.93 27.28 25.78
CA PRO A 44 -26.93 27.46 26.82
C PRO A 44 -25.47 27.39 26.31
N ILE A 45 -24.65 28.28 26.88
CA ILE A 45 -23.20 28.45 26.65
C ILE A 45 -22.41 27.27 27.25
N LEU A 46 -21.81 26.44 26.41
CA LEU A 46 -20.87 25.39 26.81
C LEU A 46 -19.47 25.97 27.07
N LYS A 47 -19.05 25.94 28.35
CA LYS A 47 -17.71 26.29 28.82
C LYS A 47 -16.68 25.28 28.30
N SER A 48 -15.65 25.77 27.62
CA SER A 48 -14.54 24.98 27.10
C SER A 48 -13.53 24.64 28.21
N SER A 49 -13.33 23.35 28.46
CA SER A 49 -12.33 22.81 29.39
C SER A 49 -10.96 22.74 28.70
N GLN A 50 -10.02 23.58 29.14
CA GLN A 50 -8.63 23.56 28.72
C GLN A 50 -7.93 22.32 29.30
N ARG A 51 -7.55 21.36 28.45
CA ARG A 51 -6.59 20.31 28.81
C ARG A 51 -5.18 20.76 28.45
N VAL A 52 -4.38 20.99 29.49
CA VAL A 52 -2.94 21.25 29.42
C VAL A 52 -2.20 19.93 29.14
N CYS A 53 -1.44 19.87 28.05
CA CYS A 53 -0.54 18.75 27.74
C CYS A 53 0.90 19.09 28.19
N PRO A 54 1.59 18.23 28.96
CA PRO A 54 2.98 18.47 29.34
C PRO A 54 3.97 18.15 28.20
N ARG A 55 4.93 19.05 28.00
CA ARG A 55 6.07 18.94 27.07
C ARG A 55 7.05 17.86 27.53
N ARG A 56 7.32 16.87 26.67
CA ARG A 56 8.39 15.87 26.85
C ARG A 56 9.60 16.26 26.01
N ARG A 57 10.64 16.83 26.64
CA ARG A 57 11.96 17.05 26.03
C ARG A 57 12.68 15.71 25.90
N LYS A 58 13.27 15.44 24.74
CA LYS A 58 14.24 14.36 24.52
C LYS A 58 15.52 15.00 24.04
N ASP A 59 16.54 14.97 24.89
CA ASP A 59 17.91 15.29 24.54
C ASP A 59 18.60 14.02 24.05
N HIS A 60 19.26 14.11 22.89
CA HIS A 60 20.21 13.12 22.40
C HIS A 60 21.53 13.84 22.15
N PRO A 61 22.65 13.43 22.78
CA PRO A 61 23.96 13.88 22.37
C PRO A 61 24.54 13.00 21.26
N LYS A 62 25.08 13.69 20.27
CA LYS A 62 25.91 13.20 19.17
C LYS A 62 27.27 12.72 19.70
N LYS A 63 27.81 11.63 19.14
CA LYS A 63 29.25 11.33 19.05
C LYS A 63 29.50 10.75 17.65
N VAL A 64 30.15 11.49 16.75
CA VAL A 64 31.59 11.79 16.63
C VAL A 64 32.35 10.65 15.95
N THR A 65 33.00 11.08 14.87
CA THR A 65 33.82 10.45 13.84
C THR A 65 35.23 10.09 14.29
N TRP A 66 35.83 9.05 13.68
CA TRP A 66 37.26 8.88 13.35
C TRP A 66 37.31 7.97 12.10
N LEU A 67 37.76 8.43 10.92
CA LEU A 67 39.14 8.61 10.41
C LEU A 67 39.78 7.31 9.87
N ASP A 68 40.07 7.37 8.57
CA ASP A 68 41.13 6.81 7.72
C ASP A 68 41.49 5.32 7.70
N GLY A 69 41.77 4.84 6.48
CA GLY A 69 42.41 3.55 6.24
C GLY A 69 42.38 3.12 4.78
N THR A 70 43.23 3.72 3.96
CA THR A 70 43.64 3.28 2.62
C THR A 70 44.13 1.82 2.60
N ASN A 71 43.72 1.01 1.61
CA ASN A 71 44.66 0.27 0.77
C ASN A 71 43.95 -0.45 -0.39
N ALA A 72 44.30 -0.03 -1.61
CA ALA A 72 44.10 -0.80 -2.82
C ALA A 72 45.24 -1.82 -2.92
N GLY A 73 44.90 -3.11 -2.89
CA GLY A 73 45.83 -4.21 -3.04
C GLY A 73 45.30 -5.18 -4.08
N THR A 74 45.80 -5.03 -5.31
CA THR A 74 45.67 -5.97 -6.42
C THR A 74 46.45 -7.24 -6.06
N GLY A 75 45.77 -8.39 -6.05
CA GLY A 75 46.38 -9.70 -5.83
C GLY A 75 45.66 -10.74 -6.67
N GLN A 76 46.32 -11.19 -7.72
CA GLN A 76 45.94 -12.29 -8.59
C GLN A 76 46.43 -13.63 -7.98
N GLU A 77 45.62 -14.67 -8.20
CA GLU A 77 45.89 -16.13 -8.10
C GLU A 77 45.93 -16.81 -6.71
N PRO A 78 45.73 -18.16 -6.59
CA PRO A 78 45.22 -19.18 -7.53
C PRO A 78 44.12 -20.12 -6.95
N SER A 79 43.56 -20.93 -7.86
CA SER A 79 43.13 -22.34 -7.76
C SER A 79 42.12 -22.88 -6.71
N GLU A 80 41.39 -23.89 -7.22
CA GLU A 80 40.80 -25.04 -6.52
C GLU A 80 39.44 -24.89 -5.84
N HIS A 81 38.40 -25.16 -6.64
CA HIS A 81 37.19 -25.83 -6.21
C HIS A 81 37.53 -27.13 -5.47
N THR A 82 37.64 -27.06 -4.14
CA THR A 82 37.53 -28.23 -3.28
C THR A 82 36.08 -28.71 -3.31
N ALA A 83 35.84 -29.75 -4.11
CA ALA A 83 34.60 -30.51 -4.09
C ALA A 83 34.33 -30.97 -2.64
N ARG A 84 33.17 -30.57 -2.13
CA ARG A 84 32.63 -30.98 -0.83
C ARG A 84 32.48 -32.52 -0.84
N PRO A 85 32.94 -33.27 0.17
CA PRO A 85 32.69 -34.71 0.22
C PRO A 85 31.17 -34.92 0.29
N GLY A 86 30.61 -35.47 -0.78
CA GLY A 86 29.20 -35.80 -0.89
C GLY A 86 28.77 -36.76 0.22
N LYS A 87 27.51 -36.66 0.62
CA LYS A 87 26.88 -37.65 1.51
C LYS A 87 26.98 -39.00 0.81
N LEU A 88 27.83 -39.90 1.33
CA LEU A 88 28.05 -41.21 0.75
C LEU A 88 26.75 -42.01 0.82
N SER A 89 26.11 -42.25 -0.32
CA SER A 89 24.90 -43.07 -0.39
C SER A 89 25.30 -44.54 -0.17
N PRO A 90 24.42 -45.37 0.42
CA PRO A 90 24.63 -46.83 0.44
C PRO A 90 24.87 -47.40 -0.97
N GLU A 91 24.33 -46.77 -2.01
CA GLU A 91 24.53 -47.14 -3.41
C GLU A 91 25.97 -46.91 -3.90
N ASP A 92 26.66 -45.90 -3.36
CA ASP A 92 28.05 -45.58 -3.68
C ASP A 92 29.03 -46.51 -2.93
N LEU A 93 28.63 -46.98 -1.75
CA LEU A 93 29.43 -47.83 -0.87
C LEU A 93 29.29 -49.33 -1.16
N ALA A 94 28.17 -49.75 -1.75
CA ALA A 94 27.90 -51.12 -2.15
C ALA A 94 28.90 -51.70 -3.18
N PRO A 95 29.36 -50.98 -4.22
CA PRO A 95 30.30 -51.52 -5.20
C PRO A 95 31.76 -51.55 -4.72
N LEU A 96 32.13 -50.78 -3.69
CA LEU A 96 33.51 -50.71 -3.19
C LEU A 96 33.99 -52.05 -2.62
N LYS A 97 35.27 -52.37 -2.84
CA LYS A 97 35.86 -53.58 -2.28
C LYS A 97 36.12 -53.39 -0.79
N VAL A 98 36.16 -54.49 -0.04
CA VAL A 98 36.41 -54.47 1.41
C VAL A 98 37.73 -53.78 1.76
N ALA A 99 38.75 -53.89 0.90
CA ALA A 99 40.03 -53.20 1.07
C ALA A 99 39.87 -51.67 1.04
N ASP A 100 39.10 -51.15 0.08
CA ASP A 100 38.85 -49.71 -0.09
C ASP A 100 38.00 -49.17 1.06
N LEU A 101 36.99 -49.94 1.50
CA LEU A 101 36.17 -49.60 2.66
C LEU A 101 36.99 -49.54 3.96
N LYS A 102 37.97 -50.46 4.13
CA LYS A 102 38.90 -50.44 5.27
C LYS A 102 39.87 -49.27 5.20
N LEU A 103 40.32 -48.87 4.01
CA LEU A 103 41.14 -47.67 3.82
C LEU A 103 40.37 -46.42 4.24
N LEU A 104 39.13 -46.25 3.77
CA LEU A 104 38.25 -45.14 4.16
C LEU A 104 37.95 -45.10 5.66
N LEU A 105 37.76 -46.27 6.29
CA LEU A 105 37.59 -46.36 7.75
C LEU A 105 38.89 -46.02 8.50
N LYS A 106 40.06 -46.45 8.01
CA LYS A 106 41.37 -46.16 8.60
C LYS A 106 41.70 -44.68 8.52
N GLU A 107 41.41 -44.04 7.38
CA GLU A 107 41.53 -42.60 7.17
C GLU A 107 40.64 -41.80 8.13
N ARG A 108 39.48 -42.35 8.51
CA ARG A 108 38.55 -41.76 9.48
C ARG A 108 38.76 -42.23 10.92
N HIS A 109 39.85 -42.94 11.21
CA HIS A 109 40.17 -43.51 12.52
C HIS A 109 39.08 -44.41 13.13
N LEU A 110 38.33 -45.12 12.29
CA LEU A 110 37.27 -46.06 12.69
C LEU A 110 37.77 -47.51 12.68
N PRO A 111 37.17 -48.41 13.49
CA PRO A 111 37.55 -49.82 13.52
C PRO A 111 37.36 -50.52 12.16
N VAL A 112 38.44 -51.14 11.66
CA VAL A 112 38.49 -51.82 10.34
C VAL A 112 38.15 -53.31 10.37
N SER A 113 37.71 -53.85 11.52
CA SER A 113 37.40 -55.27 11.69
C SER A 113 35.94 -55.59 11.35
N GLY A 114 35.67 -56.73 10.70
CA GLY A 114 34.32 -57.23 10.43
C GLY A 114 34.02 -57.45 8.94
N LYS A 115 32.80 -57.94 8.68
CA LYS A 115 32.25 -58.20 7.34
C LYS A 115 31.91 -56.88 6.63
N LYS A 116 31.81 -56.92 5.30
CA LYS A 116 31.57 -55.74 4.42
C LYS A 116 30.39 -54.88 4.90
N ASP A 117 29.27 -55.50 5.23
CA ASP A 117 28.05 -54.78 5.64
C ASP A 117 28.23 -54.00 6.96
N ILE A 118 29.06 -54.51 7.87
CA ILE A 118 29.38 -53.85 9.14
C ILE A 118 30.27 -52.61 8.87
N LEU A 119 31.20 -52.71 7.91
CA LEU A 119 32.07 -51.60 7.52
C LEU A 119 31.27 -50.48 6.84
N VAL A 120 30.35 -50.85 5.94
CA VAL A 120 29.41 -49.91 5.30
C VAL A 120 28.51 -49.26 6.36
N GLY A 121 27.92 -50.05 7.26
CA GLY A 121 27.09 -49.54 8.35
C GLY A 121 27.83 -48.55 9.27
N ARG A 122 29.12 -48.78 9.56
CA ARG A 122 29.93 -47.82 10.35
C ARG A 122 30.21 -46.53 9.60
N LEU A 123 30.47 -46.59 8.29
CA LEU A 123 30.66 -45.40 7.47
C LEU A 123 29.38 -44.56 7.39
N MET A 124 28.22 -45.23 7.30
CA MET A 124 26.90 -44.57 7.31
C MET A 124 26.56 -43.96 8.68
N ALA A 125 26.79 -44.69 9.77
CA ALA A 125 26.55 -44.18 11.13
C ALA A 125 27.48 -43.00 11.47
N TYR A 126 28.70 -42.98 10.92
CA TYR A 126 29.62 -41.87 11.07
C TYR A 126 29.17 -40.61 10.31
N SER A 127 28.50 -40.75 9.16
CA SER A 127 27.93 -39.58 8.47
C SER A 127 26.76 -38.95 9.23
N ASP A 128 25.95 -39.75 9.92
CA ASP A 128 24.77 -39.22 10.64
C ASP A 128 25.11 -38.72 12.06
N GLY A 129 26.09 -39.33 12.76
CA GLY A 129 26.51 -38.90 14.10
C GLY A 129 27.41 -37.67 14.15
N ASN A 130 28.12 -37.36 13.06
CA ASN A 130 29.04 -36.22 13.00
C ASN A 130 28.30 -34.88 12.92
N GLU A 131 27.16 -34.81 12.24
CA GLU A 131 26.37 -33.58 12.16
C GLU A 131 25.86 -33.13 13.54
N ASP A 132 25.40 -34.05 14.38
CA ASP A 132 24.90 -33.73 15.72
C ASP A 132 26.04 -33.34 16.68
N LEU A 133 27.23 -33.90 16.50
CA LEU A 133 28.43 -33.47 17.23
C LEU A 133 28.85 -32.05 16.82
N ILE A 134 28.85 -31.76 15.52
CA ILE A 134 29.13 -30.43 14.98
C ILE A 134 28.07 -29.43 15.47
N ALA A 135 26.79 -29.81 15.51
CA ALA A 135 25.72 -28.98 16.04
C ALA A 135 25.96 -28.60 17.51
N ARG A 136 26.36 -29.56 18.36
CA ARG A 136 26.69 -29.30 19.77
C ARG A 136 27.90 -28.38 19.90
N GLN A 137 28.93 -28.56 19.07
CA GLN A 137 30.11 -27.69 19.08
C GLN A 137 29.77 -26.26 18.62
N LEU A 138 28.96 -26.11 17.57
CA LEU A 138 28.49 -24.80 17.10
C LEU A 138 27.58 -24.13 18.14
N MET A 139 26.76 -24.89 18.87
CA MET A 139 25.94 -24.34 19.96
C MET A 139 26.77 -23.86 21.17
N ARG A 140 28.01 -24.31 21.32
CA ARG A 140 28.94 -23.78 22.35
C ARG A 140 29.55 -22.44 21.96
N LYS A 141 29.71 -22.16 20.66
CA LYS A 141 30.26 -20.88 20.17
C LYS A 141 29.39 -19.69 20.56
N SER A 142 29.98 -18.50 20.65
CA SER A 142 29.22 -17.29 20.92
C SER A 142 28.32 -16.91 19.74
N LYS A 143 27.27 -16.14 20.00
CA LYS A 143 26.35 -15.70 18.92
C LYS A 143 27.09 -14.86 17.87
N ASN A 144 28.11 -14.09 18.27
CA ASN A 144 28.88 -13.25 17.36
C ASN A 144 29.81 -14.10 16.48
N GLU A 145 30.49 -15.09 17.06
CA GLU A 145 31.30 -16.05 16.28
C GLU A 145 30.47 -16.78 15.23
N LEU A 146 29.25 -17.20 15.56
CA LEU A 146 28.35 -17.83 14.60
C LEU A 146 27.94 -16.87 13.46
N LYS A 147 27.77 -15.58 13.76
CA LYS A 147 27.48 -14.57 12.74
C LYS A 147 28.69 -14.32 11.83
N ASP A 148 29.88 -14.27 12.40
CA ASP A 148 31.11 -14.05 11.64
C ASP A 148 31.39 -15.25 10.71
N LEU A 149 31.16 -16.48 11.19
CA LEU A 149 31.21 -17.70 10.39
C LEU A 149 30.17 -17.73 9.27
N LEU A 150 28.96 -17.22 9.51
CA LEU A 150 27.95 -17.10 8.46
C LEU A 150 28.31 -16.01 7.46
N LYS A 151 28.88 -14.88 7.92
CA LYS A 151 29.31 -13.77 7.07
C LYS A 151 30.48 -14.19 6.17
N SER A 152 31.44 -14.95 6.69
CA SER A 152 32.55 -15.50 5.88
C SER A 152 32.07 -16.52 4.85
N LYS A 153 31.00 -17.27 5.14
CA LYS A 153 30.35 -18.20 4.21
C LYS A 153 29.34 -17.53 3.27
N GLY A 154 29.18 -16.21 3.30
CA GLY A 154 28.20 -15.49 2.47
C GLY A 154 26.73 -15.78 2.81
N LEU A 155 26.46 -16.36 3.99
CA LEU A 155 25.13 -16.72 4.44
C LEU A 155 24.49 -15.60 5.29
N ARG A 156 23.16 -15.61 5.38
CA ARG A 156 22.41 -14.66 6.23
C ARG A 156 22.84 -14.86 7.70
N HIS A 157 23.23 -13.79 8.39
CA HIS A 157 23.72 -13.84 9.76
C HIS A 157 22.73 -13.24 10.79
N GLN A 158 21.47 -13.04 10.40
CA GLN A 158 20.41 -12.57 11.29
C GLN A 158 19.61 -13.76 11.86
N GLY A 159 19.15 -13.64 13.11
CA GLY A 159 18.28 -14.64 13.76
C GLY A 159 18.65 -14.99 15.20
N ASN A 160 17.96 -16.02 15.71
CA ASN A 160 18.28 -16.68 16.98
C ASN A 160 19.47 -17.63 16.79
N LYS A 161 20.20 -17.94 17.88
CA LYS A 161 21.40 -18.79 17.88
C LYS A 161 21.17 -20.14 17.20
N GLN A 162 20.04 -20.79 17.49
CA GLN A 162 19.66 -22.06 16.87
C GLN A 162 19.57 -21.95 15.35
N LEU A 163 18.88 -20.94 14.82
CA LEU A 163 18.77 -20.70 13.38
C LEU A 163 20.14 -20.43 12.71
N LEU A 164 21.09 -19.81 13.44
CA LEU A 164 22.44 -19.61 12.92
C LEU A 164 23.19 -20.96 12.81
N VAL A 165 23.01 -21.84 13.79
CA VAL A 165 23.59 -23.20 13.78
C VAL A 165 22.94 -24.05 12.69
N ASP A 166 21.60 -24.05 12.61
CA ASP A 166 20.86 -24.80 11.58
C ASP A 166 21.27 -24.34 10.17
N ARG A 167 21.46 -23.03 9.96
CA ARG A 167 21.96 -22.46 8.70
C ARG A 167 23.40 -22.87 8.39
N LEU A 168 24.27 -22.96 9.40
CA LEU A 168 25.64 -23.47 9.23
C LEU A 168 25.68 -24.97 8.91
N LEU A 169 24.70 -25.73 9.39
CA LEU A 169 24.51 -27.15 9.10
C LEU A 169 23.75 -27.41 7.80
N GLY A 170 23.24 -26.36 7.13
CA GLY A 170 22.40 -26.52 5.93
C GLY A 170 21.00 -27.07 6.23
N ARG A 171 20.59 -27.13 7.50
CA ARG A 171 19.24 -27.50 7.95
C ARG A 171 18.26 -26.32 7.93
N GLU A 172 18.64 -25.20 7.29
CA GLU A 172 17.72 -24.09 7.12
C GLU A 172 16.59 -24.51 6.18
N VAL A 173 15.49 -24.96 6.76
CA VAL A 173 14.19 -24.88 6.12
C VAL A 173 14.02 -23.39 5.85
N GLU A 174 13.98 -22.97 4.58
CA GLU A 174 13.48 -21.66 4.23
C GLU A 174 12.05 -21.58 4.76
N VAL A 175 11.92 -21.13 6.01
CA VAL A 175 10.67 -20.64 6.53
C VAL A 175 10.50 -19.35 5.76
N GLN A 176 9.93 -19.47 4.55
CA GLN A 176 9.32 -18.38 3.82
C GLN A 176 8.59 -17.58 4.89
N SER A 177 9.13 -16.41 5.22
CA SER A 177 8.66 -15.65 6.36
C SER A 177 7.15 -15.55 6.19
N ARG A 178 6.36 -16.22 7.05
CA ARG A 178 4.91 -16.28 6.89
C ARG A 178 4.48 -14.85 6.63
N ARG A 179 3.91 -14.59 5.46
CA ARG A 179 3.52 -13.22 5.07
C ARG A 179 2.74 -12.66 6.26
N ARG A 180 3.10 -11.47 6.74
CA ARG A 180 2.35 -10.85 7.83
C ARG A 180 0.94 -10.60 7.31
N ILE A 181 0.01 -11.47 7.70
CA ILE A 181 -1.40 -11.33 7.39
C ILE A 181 -1.91 -10.18 8.26
N ASP A 182 -2.38 -9.13 7.61
CA ASP A 182 -2.99 -8.01 8.31
C ASP A 182 -4.29 -8.46 8.99
N LYS A 183 -4.63 -7.82 10.11
CA LYS A 183 -5.95 -8.01 10.72
C LYS A 183 -7.05 -7.62 9.72
N TRP A 184 -8.10 -8.43 9.62
CA TRP A 184 -9.21 -8.24 8.66
C TRP A 184 -9.73 -6.81 8.59
N GLU A 185 -9.94 -6.16 9.74
CA GLU A 185 -10.44 -4.78 9.83
C GLU A 185 -9.63 -3.75 9.02
N LYS A 186 -8.31 -3.97 8.93
CA LYS A 186 -7.35 -3.06 8.27
C LYS A 186 -6.85 -3.60 6.93
N SER A 187 -7.32 -4.78 6.53
CA SER A 187 -6.80 -5.49 5.36
C SER A 187 -7.19 -4.83 4.05
N LYS A 188 -6.38 -5.12 3.02
CA LYS A 188 -6.69 -4.76 1.64
C LYS A 188 -7.93 -5.51 1.13
N ALA A 189 -8.06 -6.78 1.51
CA ALA A 189 -9.18 -7.65 1.18
C ALA A 189 -10.52 -7.04 1.61
N ARG A 190 -10.64 -6.59 2.87
CA ARG A 190 -11.85 -5.96 3.39
C ARG A 190 -12.21 -4.70 2.61
N LYS A 191 -11.23 -3.86 2.25
CA LYS A 191 -11.49 -2.63 1.50
C LYS A 191 -11.91 -2.91 0.06
N LEU A 192 -11.30 -3.92 -0.57
CA LEU A 192 -11.69 -4.37 -1.91
C LEU A 192 -13.14 -4.86 -1.90
N LEU A 193 -13.48 -5.76 -0.98
CA LEU A 193 -14.85 -6.26 -0.83
C LEU A 193 -15.85 -5.12 -0.59
N LEU A 194 -15.50 -4.13 0.22
CA LEU A 194 -16.36 -2.98 0.47
C LEU A 194 -16.59 -2.14 -0.80
N GLU A 195 -15.55 -1.89 -1.60
CA GLU A 195 -15.66 -1.11 -2.84
C GLU A 195 -16.46 -1.87 -3.92
N MET A 196 -16.44 -3.20 -3.89
CA MET A 196 -17.29 -4.05 -4.74
C MET A 196 -18.75 -4.00 -4.28
N LEU A 197 -19.01 -4.15 -2.98
CA LEU A 197 -20.37 -4.10 -2.43
C LEU A 197 -21.03 -2.71 -2.55
N ARG A 198 -20.23 -1.64 -2.62
CA ARG A 198 -20.75 -0.27 -2.87
C ARG A 198 -21.24 -0.06 -4.30
N ASP A 199 -20.78 -0.87 -5.24
CA ASP A 199 -21.17 -0.76 -6.62
C ASP A 199 -22.30 -1.75 -6.90
N GLU A 200 -23.45 -1.21 -7.27
CA GLU A 200 -24.67 -1.99 -7.51
C GLU A 200 -24.55 -2.90 -8.73
N ARG A 201 -23.65 -2.55 -9.66
CA ARG A 201 -23.43 -3.31 -10.89
C ARG A 201 -22.45 -4.46 -10.70
N SER A 202 -21.73 -4.50 -9.59
CA SER A 202 -20.75 -5.55 -9.35
C SER A 202 -21.42 -6.91 -9.17
N ARG A 203 -20.87 -7.94 -9.84
CA ARG A 203 -21.34 -9.34 -9.78
C ARG A 203 -21.32 -9.94 -8.36
N VAL A 204 -20.55 -9.35 -7.45
CA VAL A 204 -20.42 -9.75 -6.04
C VAL A 204 -21.75 -9.86 -5.29
N HIS A 205 -22.77 -9.07 -5.66
CA HIS A 205 -24.09 -9.15 -5.01
C HIS A 205 -24.81 -10.46 -5.26
N LYS A 206 -24.55 -11.08 -6.42
CA LYS A 206 -25.14 -12.36 -6.87
C LYS A 206 -24.30 -13.57 -6.48
N MET A 207 -23.00 -13.39 -6.26
CA MET A 207 -22.08 -14.48 -5.95
C MET A 207 -22.21 -14.96 -4.50
N GLN A 208 -21.86 -16.23 -4.30
CA GLN A 208 -21.76 -16.83 -2.97
C GLN A 208 -20.40 -16.55 -2.34
N ALA A 209 -20.31 -16.62 -1.01
CA ALA A 209 -19.07 -16.36 -0.29
C ALA A 209 -17.87 -17.24 -0.73
N ASN A 210 -18.12 -18.48 -1.17
CA ASN A 210 -17.08 -19.38 -1.69
C ASN A 210 -16.49 -18.85 -3.00
N GLU A 211 -17.34 -18.46 -3.94
CA GLU A 211 -16.92 -18.00 -5.26
C GLU A 211 -16.13 -16.69 -5.14
N VAL A 212 -16.58 -15.78 -4.26
CA VAL A 212 -15.86 -14.53 -3.99
C VAL A 212 -14.50 -14.82 -3.37
N TYR A 213 -14.40 -15.81 -2.47
CA TYR A 213 -13.14 -16.21 -1.85
C TYR A 213 -12.11 -16.70 -2.89
N GLU A 214 -12.55 -17.51 -3.84
CA GLU A 214 -11.70 -18.07 -4.90
C GLU A 214 -11.28 -17.01 -5.92
N SER A 215 -12.13 -15.99 -6.13
CA SER A 215 -11.92 -14.97 -7.16
C SER A 215 -10.66 -14.11 -6.99
N HIS A 216 -10.16 -13.90 -5.75
CA HIS A 216 -9.02 -13.01 -5.54
C HIS A 216 -8.09 -13.46 -4.41
N LYS A 217 -6.78 -13.38 -4.69
CA LYS A 217 -5.70 -13.81 -3.80
C LYS A 217 -5.73 -13.15 -2.43
N TRP A 218 -6.19 -11.90 -2.31
CA TRP A 218 -6.27 -11.22 -1.01
C TRP A 218 -7.32 -11.82 -0.07
N PHE A 219 -8.35 -12.50 -0.59
CA PHE A 219 -9.34 -13.18 0.25
C PHE A 219 -8.78 -14.48 0.83
N GLN A 220 -7.91 -15.15 0.04
CA GLN A 220 -7.27 -16.42 0.38
C GLN A 220 -6.23 -16.32 1.53
N ASP A 221 -5.83 -15.10 1.90
CA ASP A 221 -4.99 -14.86 3.08
C ASP A 221 -5.71 -15.19 4.41
N TYR A 222 -7.03 -15.39 4.38
CA TYR A 222 -7.85 -15.69 5.56
C TYR A 222 -8.47 -17.09 5.45
N PRO A 223 -8.65 -17.82 6.57
CA PRO A 223 -9.36 -19.09 6.53
C PRO A 223 -10.80 -18.92 6.00
N LEU A 224 -11.22 -19.82 5.10
CA LEU A 224 -12.53 -19.76 4.42
C LEU A 224 -13.71 -19.61 5.39
N ALA A 225 -13.70 -20.33 6.52
CA ALA A 225 -14.77 -20.25 7.52
C ALA A 225 -14.92 -18.82 8.10
N ASN A 226 -13.81 -18.14 8.35
CA ASN A 226 -13.82 -16.76 8.82
C ASN A 226 -14.26 -15.80 7.72
N PHE A 227 -13.81 -16.04 6.48
CA PHE A 227 -14.18 -15.21 5.34
C PHE A 227 -15.68 -15.23 5.07
N LYS A 228 -16.33 -16.40 5.14
CA LYS A 228 -17.80 -16.53 5.00
C LYS A 228 -18.53 -15.60 5.96
N ARG A 229 -18.17 -15.64 7.24
CA ARG A 229 -18.76 -14.75 8.26
C ARG A 229 -18.52 -13.28 7.90
N TYR A 230 -17.28 -12.93 7.53
CA TYR A 230 -16.94 -11.55 7.18
C TYR A 230 -17.70 -11.03 5.95
N PHE A 231 -17.95 -11.89 4.97
CA PHE A 231 -18.68 -11.55 3.75
C PHE A 231 -20.14 -11.21 4.07
N GLU A 232 -20.85 -12.05 4.82
CA GLU A 232 -22.23 -11.82 5.22
C GLU A 232 -22.38 -10.57 6.10
N ASP A 233 -21.51 -10.44 7.11
CA ASP A 233 -21.49 -9.26 7.98
C ASP A 233 -21.28 -7.97 7.15
N MET A 234 -20.40 -8.02 6.14
CA MET A 234 -20.15 -6.88 5.27
C MET A 234 -21.31 -6.57 4.32
N LYS A 235 -21.99 -7.60 3.80
CA LYS A 235 -23.16 -7.43 2.93
C LYS A 235 -24.30 -6.75 3.71
N ALA A 236 -24.60 -7.25 4.90
CA ALA A 236 -25.61 -6.67 5.79
C ALA A 236 -25.23 -5.24 6.23
N ALA A 237 -23.96 -5.01 6.58
CA ALA A 237 -23.50 -3.68 6.95
C ALA A 237 -23.58 -2.69 5.77
N ALA A 238 -23.15 -3.10 4.57
CA ALA A 238 -23.18 -2.26 3.37
C ALA A 238 -24.61 -1.80 3.05
N GLN A 239 -25.58 -2.70 3.15
CA GLN A 239 -26.99 -2.39 2.95
C GLN A 239 -27.50 -1.35 3.96
N LYS A 240 -27.22 -1.53 5.25
CA LYS A 240 -27.60 -0.56 6.30
C LYS A 240 -26.97 0.81 6.08
N TYR A 241 -25.70 0.86 5.65
CA TYR A 241 -25.02 2.11 5.34
C TYR A 241 -25.63 2.81 4.13
N LYS A 242 -26.04 2.05 3.10
CA LYS A 242 -26.73 2.58 1.92
C LYS A 242 -28.04 3.24 2.31
N GLU A 243 -28.91 2.52 3.01
CA GLU A 243 -30.21 3.05 3.47
C GLU A 243 -30.07 4.32 4.32
N LYS A 244 -29.03 4.37 5.17
CA LYS A 244 -28.73 5.56 5.95
C LYS A 244 -28.26 6.72 5.06
N ALA A 245 -27.34 6.46 4.14
CA ALA A 245 -26.86 7.48 3.21
C ALA A 245 -27.98 8.02 2.32
N ASP A 246 -28.91 7.17 1.87
CA ASP A 246 -30.05 7.57 1.05
C ASP A 246 -30.99 8.49 1.85
N ARG A 247 -31.28 8.15 3.12
CA ARG A 247 -32.05 9.01 4.02
C ARG A 247 -31.36 10.36 4.25
N ASP A 248 -30.07 10.35 4.57
CA ASP A 248 -29.29 11.58 4.80
C ASP A 248 -29.25 12.45 3.54
N ASN A 249 -29.04 11.85 2.35
CA ASN A 249 -29.04 12.55 1.07
C ASN A 249 -30.41 13.12 0.72
N ALA A 250 -31.51 12.41 1.02
CA ALA A 250 -32.87 12.93 0.83
C ALA A 250 -33.12 14.17 1.70
N ILE A 251 -32.73 14.13 2.97
CA ILE A 251 -32.83 15.27 3.89
C ILE A 251 -32.00 16.45 3.38
N ILE A 252 -30.74 16.21 3.00
CA ILE A 252 -29.86 17.26 2.45
C ILE A 252 -30.46 17.85 1.17
N SER A 253 -31.00 17.02 0.28
CA SER A 253 -31.62 17.50 -0.96
C SER A 253 -32.84 18.37 -0.69
N MET A 254 -33.71 17.96 0.24
CA MET A 254 -34.87 18.78 0.66
C MET A 254 -34.43 20.11 1.27
N GLU A 255 -33.42 20.09 2.15
CA GLU A 255 -32.90 21.32 2.77
C GLU A 255 -32.25 22.27 1.76
N LEU A 256 -31.47 21.73 0.81
CA LEU A 256 -30.88 22.54 -0.26
C LEU A 256 -31.93 23.18 -1.19
N LYS A 257 -33.07 22.50 -1.40
CA LYS A 257 -34.21 23.08 -2.14
C LYS A 257 -34.91 24.17 -1.34
N LYS A 258 -35.07 23.97 -0.03
CA LYS A 258 -35.72 24.95 0.87
C LYS A 258 -34.87 26.21 1.05
N PHE A 259 -33.55 26.07 1.07
CA PHE A 259 -32.62 27.18 1.31
C PHE A 259 -31.59 27.30 0.16
N PRO A 260 -32.02 27.77 -1.02
CA PRO A 260 -31.11 27.96 -2.14
C PRO A 260 -30.05 29.01 -1.80
N ARG A 261 -28.79 28.74 -2.15
CA ARG A 261 -27.71 29.71 -1.98
C ARG A 261 -27.91 30.86 -2.98
N ASN A 262 -27.79 32.10 -2.50
CA ASN A 262 -27.85 33.27 -3.36
C ASN A 262 -26.70 33.24 -4.42
N ARG A 263 -26.91 33.88 -5.57
CA ARG A 263 -25.90 34.04 -6.62
C ARG A 263 -24.73 34.93 -6.16
N LEU A 264 -25.03 35.96 -5.38
CA LEU A 264 -24.04 36.91 -4.87
C LEU A 264 -23.98 36.83 -3.34
N THR A 265 -22.83 37.24 -2.81
CA THR A 265 -22.70 37.52 -1.38
C THR A 265 -23.44 38.80 -1.02
N ASN A 266 -23.71 39.01 0.27
CA ASN A 266 -24.28 40.27 0.78
C ASN A 266 -23.42 41.52 0.48
N ARG A 267 -22.19 41.32 -0.02
CA ARG A 267 -21.24 42.38 -0.40
C ARG A 267 -21.24 42.68 -1.92
N GLY A 268 -22.12 42.03 -2.68
CA GLY A 268 -22.34 42.32 -4.11
C GLY A 268 -21.43 41.57 -5.08
N TYR A 269 -20.51 40.72 -4.61
CA TYR A 269 -19.66 39.90 -5.48
C TYR A 269 -19.99 38.39 -5.36
N PRO A 270 -19.69 37.57 -6.38
CA PRO A 270 -19.96 36.13 -6.37
C PRO A 270 -19.23 35.38 -5.26
N PHE A 271 -19.70 34.18 -4.94
CA PHE A 271 -19.01 33.29 -4.00
C PHE A 271 -17.71 32.73 -4.60
N TRP A 272 -16.59 32.92 -3.89
CA TRP A 272 -15.26 32.53 -4.35
C TRP A 272 -15.13 31.03 -4.68
N ASP A 273 -15.72 30.17 -3.86
CA ASP A 273 -15.64 28.71 -4.00
C ASP A 273 -16.37 28.18 -5.24
N THR A 274 -17.43 28.87 -5.67
CA THR A 274 -18.22 28.52 -6.87
C THR A 274 -17.69 29.18 -8.13
N HIS A 275 -17.04 30.34 -8.01
CA HIS A 275 -16.57 31.12 -9.16
C HIS A 275 -15.31 30.51 -9.82
N PRO A 276 -15.16 30.56 -11.16
CA PRO A 276 -13.98 30.02 -11.88
C PRO A 276 -12.64 30.62 -11.42
N ALA A 277 -12.64 31.85 -10.91
CA ALA A 277 -11.47 32.52 -10.33
C ALA A 277 -10.71 31.65 -9.30
N SER A 278 -11.43 30.89 -8.46
CA SER A 278 -10.82 30.00 -7.48
C SER A 278 -9.99 28.89 -8.12
N ARG A 279 -10.50 28.28 -9.20
CA ARG A 279 -9.78 27.25 -9.96
C ARG A 279 -8.57 27.85 -10.66
N TRP A 280 -8.74 29.00 -11.32
CA TRP A 280 -7.67 29.70 -12.01
C TRP A 280 -6.53 30.11 -11.09
N LEU A 281 -6.85 30.62 -9.90
CA LEU A 281 -5.84 31.05 -8.94
C LEU A 281 -4.98 29.88 -8.46
N ARG A 282 -5.57 28.70 -8.27
CA ARG A 282 -4.82 27.49 -7.91
C ARG A 282 -3.79 27.13 -8.98
N ILE A 283 -4.18 27.20 -10.25
CA ILE A 283 -3.29 26.91 -11.39
C ILE A 283 -2.16 27.95 -11.46
N ASP A 284 -2.46 29.23 -11.28
CA ASP A 284 -1.44 30.29 -11.35
C ASP A 284 -0.45 30.23 -10.16
N ILE A 285 -0.91 29.83 -8.97
CA ILE A 285 -0.04 29.59 -7.80
C ILE A 285 0.82 28.34 -8.00
N GLU A 286 0.27 27.28 -8.59
CA GLU A 286 1.04 26.08 -8.95
C GLU A 286 2.13 26.41 -9.98
N ALA A 287 1.83 27.29 -10.93
CA ALA A 287 2.80 27.84 -11.88
C ALA A 287 3.77 28.88 -11.25
N GLY A 288 3.59 29.26 -9.99
CA GLY A 288 4.45 30.19 -9.25
C GLY A 288 4.32 31.66 -9.64
N LYS A 289 3.26 32.06 -10.36
CA LYS A 289 3.04 33.45 -10.81
C LYS A 289 2.81 34.42 -9.67
N ASP A 290 2.30 33.93 -8.54
CA ASP A 290 2.06 34.72 -7.34
C ASP A 290 3.36 35.29 -6.75
N LYS A 291 4.51 34.65 -7.00
CA LYS A 291 5.82 35.10 -6.52
C LYS A 291 6.45 36.15 -7.44
N THR A 292 6.11 36.13 -8.73
CA THR A 292 6.70 37.01 -9.75
C THR A 292 5.91 38.28 -9.97
N THR A 293 4.59 38.24 -9.79
CA THR A 293 3.69 39.37 -10.06
C THR A 293 3.04 39.88 -8.78
N SER A 294 2.76 41.19 -8.72
CA SER A 294 2.04 41.74 -7.57
C SER A 294 0.57 41.25 -7.57
N PRO A 295 -0.10 41.15 -6.40
CA PRO A 295 -1.51 40.75 -6.35
C PRO A 295 -2.44 41.58 -7.24
N ASN A 296 -2.13 42.86 -7.44
CA ASN A 296 -2.92 43.73 -8.30
C ASN A 296 -2.68 43.43 -9.79
N GLU A 297 -1.42 43.29 -10.20
CA GLU A 297 -1.08 42.87 -11.57
C GLU A 297 -1.71 41.52 -11.89
N LEU A 298 -1.55 40.54 -10.99
CA LEU A 298 -2.14 39.22 -11.15
C LEU A 298 -3.66 39.30 -11.31
N ARG A 299 -4.35 40.14 -10.53
CA ARG A 299 -5.79 40.36 -10.67
C ARG A 299 -6.15 40.95 -12.03
N MET A 300 -5.31 41.81 -12.58
CA MET A 300 -5.57 42.44 -13.88
C MET A 300 -5.31 41.52 -15.07
N THR A 301 -4.61 40.38 -14.88
CA THR A 301 -4.31 39.43 -15.97
C THR A 301 -5.54 38.69 -16.51
N ARG A 302 -6.59 38.51 -15.70
CA ARG A 302 -7.79 37.73 -16.05
C ARG A 302 -9.05 38.46 -15.61
N ASP A 303 -10.07 38.45 -16.46
CA ASP A 303 -11.34 39.13 -16.16
C ASP A 303 -12.08 38.49 -14.99
N GLU A 304 -11.96 37.17 -14.80
CA GLU A 304 -12.59 36.47 -13.69
C GLU A 304 -12.06 36.92 -12.31
N TYR A 305 -10.83 37.41 -12.24
CA TYR A 305 -10.26 37.97 -11.01
C TYR A 305 -10.75 39.39 -10.74
N ARG A 306 -11.04 40.16 -11.79
CA ARG A 306 -11.46 41.57 -11.70
C ARG A 306 -12.81 41.73 -11.00
N VAL A 307 -13.66 40.71 -11.07
CA VAL A 307 -14.96 40.63 -10.37
C VAL A 307 -14.81 40.76 -8.85
N PHE A 308 -13.65 40.37 -8.30
CA PHE A 308 -13.38 40.49 -6.87
C PHE A 308 -12.64 41.79 -6.55
N PRO A 309 -13.04 42.48 -5.47
CA PRO A 309 -12.27 43.61 -4.96
C PRO A 309 -10.83 43.20 -4.64
N LEU A 310 -9.87 44.09 -4.88
CA LEU A 310 -8.44 43.81 -4.71
C LEU A 310 -8.10 43.22 -3.33
N LYS A 311 -8.71 43.75 -2.26
CA LYS A 311 -8.52 43.25 -0.90
C LYS A 311 -8.93 41.77 -0.76
N VAL A 312 -10.11 41.43 -1.27
CA VAL A 312 -10.67 40.07 -1.21
C VAL A 312 -9.82 39.11 -2.03
N PHE A 313 -9.43 39.52 -3.24
CA PHE A 313 -8.56 38.72 -4.10
C PHE A 313 -7.20 38.45 -3.45
N ARG A 314 -6.60 39.47 -2.83
CA ARG A 314 -5.34 39.34 -2.09
C ARG A 314 -5.45 38.32 -0.95
N ASP A 315 -6.55 38.35 -0.20
CA ASP A 315 -6.78 37.41 0.90
C ASP A 315 -6.85 35.96 0.38
N HIS A 316 -7.49 35.73 -0.77
CA HIS A 316 -7.53 34.41 -1.40
C HIS A 316 -6.17 33.93 -1.90
N ILE A 317 -5.30 34.81 -2.40
CA ILE A 317 -3.90 34.46 -2.71
C ILE A 317 -3.20 33.94 -1.45
N TYR A 318 -3.32 34.64 -0.32
CA TYR A 318 -2.69 34.22 0.93
C TYR A 318 -3.27 32.93 1.49
N GLN A 319 -4.59 32.74 1.38
CA GLN A 319 -5.25 31.48 1.77
C GLN A 319 -4.73 30.30 0.95
N GLU A 320 -4.58 30.46 -0.36
CA GLU A 320 -4.07 29.40 -1.24
C GLU A 320 -2.58 29.12 -1.00
N ARG A 321 -1.74 30.14 -0.81
CA ARG A 321 -0.34 29.96 -0.37
C ARG A 321 -0.24 29.16 0.92
N ARG A 322 -1.04 29.54 1.92
CA ARG A 322 -1.10 28.85 3.20
C ARG A 322 -1.57 27.41 3.01
N ARG A 323 -2.60 27.18 2.16
CA ARG A 323 -3.07 25.84 1.83
C ARG A 323 -1.93 24.97 1.31
N VAL A 324 -1.15 25.45 0.33
CA VAL A 324 -0.03 24.70 -0.27
C VAL A 324 1.02 24.34 0.78
N LEU A 325 1.47 25.32 1.58
CA LEU A 325 2.48 25.11 2.62
C LEU A 325 2.01 24.14 3.70
N GLU A 326 0.80 24.36 4.22
CA GLU A 326 0.23 23.56 5.29
C GLU A 326 -0.09 22.13 4.83
N THR A 327 -0.37 21.90 3.55
CA THR A 327 -0.70 20.56 3.05
C THR A 327 0.41 19.56 3.28
N ASN A 328 1.67 19.98 3.11
CA ASN A 328 2.83 19.11 3.33
C ASN A 328 3.12 18.88 4.82
N LEU A 329 2.85 19.88 5.66
CA LEU A 329 3.17 19.83 7.09
C LEU A 329 2.09 19.14 7.91
N LYS A 330 0.81 19.25 7.51
CA LYS A 330 -0.32 18.69 8.24
C LYS A 330 -0.36 17.16 8.08
N VAL A 331 -0.01 16.45 9.16
CA VAL A 331 -0.07 14.98 9.28
C VAL A 331 -1.40 14.43 8.77
N VAL A 332 -2.51 15.05 9.15
CA VAL A 332 -3.87 14.65 8.72
C VAL A 332 -4.02 14.68 7.21
N GLN A 333 -3.48 15.70 6.53
CA GLN A 333 -3.58 15.82 5.07
C GLN A 333 -2.67 14.81 4.36
N ARG A 334 -1.47 14.57 4.89
CA ARG A 334 -0.59 13.47 4.42
C ARG A 334 -1.27 12.11 4.54
N ASN A 335 -1.91 11.84 5.68
CA ASN A 335 -2.66 10.61 5.90
C ASN A 335 -3.85 10.48 4.94
N LYS A 336 -4.58 11.59 4.67
CA LYS A 336 -5.64 11.62 3.65
C LYS A 336 -5.10 11.33 2.25
N LYS A 337 -3.94 11.88 1.87
CA LYS A 337 -3.28 11.60 0.58
C LYS A 337 -2.85 10.13 0.48
N ALA A 338 -2.22 9.59 1.53
CA ALA A 338 -1.85 8.18 1.60
C ALA A 338 -3.09 7.27 1.49
N LEU A 339 -4.18 7.61 2.17
CA LEU A 339 -5.45 6.89 2.05
C LEU A 339 -6.02 6.96 0.63
N LYS A 340 -5.97 8.11 -0.04
CA LYS A 340 -6.39 8.25 -1.45
C LYS A 340 -5.59 7.34 -2.37
N ASN A 341 -4.26 7.34 -2.24
CA ASN A 341 -3.39 6.47 -3.03
C ASN A 341 -3.71 4.99 -2.79
N HIS A 342 -3.95 4.62 -1.53
CA HIS A 342 -4.34 3.28 -1.17
C HIS A 342 -5.71 2.87 -1.74
N LEU A 343 -6.70 3.76 -1.69
CA LEU A 343 -8.01 3.51 -2.32
C LEU A 343 -7.90 3.42 -3.85
N ALA A 344 -6.99 4.19 -4.47
CA ALA A 344 -6.72 4.08 -5.90
C ALA A 344 -6.12 2.70 -6.27
N GLU A 345 -5.21 2.16 -5.44
CA GLU A 345 -4.72 0.79 -5.58
C GLU A 345 -5.87 -0.23 -5.49
N VAL A 346 -6.75 -0.08 -4.49
CA VAL A 346 -7.93 -0.93 -4.33
C VAL A 346 -8.85 -0.87 -5.57
N ARG A 347 -9.10 0.33 -6.11
CA ARG A 347 -9.91 0.50 -7.31
C ARG A 347 -9.28 -0.12 -8.56
N ARG A 348 -7.97 0.00 -8.74
CA ARG A 348 -7.27 -0.67 -9.85
C ARG A 348 -7.46 -2.18 -9.77
N ASN A 349 -7.37 -2.75 -8.57
CA ASN A 349 -7.59 -4.18 -8.39
C ASN A 349 -9.05 -4.57 -8.61
N LYS A 350 -10.01 -3.74 -8.20
CA LYS A 350 -11.41 -3.94 -8.56
C LYS A 350 -11.59 -3.95 -10.08
N THR A 351 -11.05 -2.96 -10.81
CA THR A 351 -11.16 -2.95 -12.28
C THR A 351 -10.50 -4.15 -12.94
N SER A 352 -9.41 -4.67 -12.37
CA SER A 352 -8.79 -5.90 -12.85
C SER A 352 -9.69 -7.11 -12.60
N TRP A 353 -10.40 -7.13 -11.47
CA TRP A 353 -11.34 -8.18 -11.13
C TRP A 353 -12.57 -8.15 -12.06
N ASP A 354 -13.14 -6.97 -12.29
CA ASP A 354 -14.28 -6.80 -13.21
C ASP A 354 -13.92 -7.25 -14.63
N LYS A 355 -12.69 -6.97 -15.10
CA LYS A 355 -12.18 -7.46 -16.38
C LYS A 355 -12.09 -8.98 -16.45
N ILE A 356 -11.50 -9.62 -15.44
CA ILE A 356 -11.41 -11.09 -15.38
C ILE A 356 -12.81 -11.72 -15.41
N ALA A 357 -13.77 -11.12 -14.70
CA ALA A 357 -15.15 -11.59 -14.71
C ALA A 357 -15.81 -11.44 -16.10
N MET A 358 -15.59 -10.31 -16.79
CA MET A 358 -16.07 -10.09 -18.15
C MET A 358 -15.45 -11.09 -19.14
N ASP A 359 -14.14 -11.31 -19.07
CA ASP A 359 -13.44 -12.25 -19.94
C ASP A 359 -13.98 -13.68 -19.75
N ALA A 360 -14.27 -14.09 -18.51
CA ALA A 360 -14.86 -15.40 -18.23
C ALA A 360 -16.29 -15.56 -18.79
N GLU A 361 -17.11 -14.51 -18.73
CA GLU A 361 -18.47 -14.53 -19.31
C GLU A 361 -18.43 -14.61 -20.85
N VAL A 362 -17.46 -13.94 -21.48
CA VAL A 362 -17.24 -14.02 -22.93
C VAL A 362 -16.81 -15.43 -23.34
N GLU A 363 -15.88 -16.05 -22.61
CA GLU A 363 -15.44 -17.43 -22.88
C GLU A 363 -16.58 -18.45 -22.72
N GLU A 364 -17.42 -18.30 -21.69
CA GLU A 364 -18.61 -19.15 -21.49
C GLU A 364 -19.60 -19.00 -22.65
N ALA A 365 -19.85 -17.77 -23.11
CA ALA A 365 -20.72 -17.51 -24.26
C ALA A 365 -20.17 -18.10 -25.57
N ILE A 366 -18.86 -17.98 -25.80
CA ILE A 366 -18.18 -18.60 -26.96
C ILE A 366 -18.32 -20.13 -26.88
N SER A 367 -18.07 -20.73 -25.72
CA SER A 367 -18.20 -22.18 -25.52
C SER A 367 -19.63 -22.67 -25.77
N GLY A 368 -20.63 -21.95 -25.26
CA GLY A 368 -22.05 -22.28 -25.51
C GLY A 368 -22.43 -22.23 -26.99
N LEU A 369 -21.91 -21.25 -27.74
CA LEU A 369 -22.12 -21.18 -29.20
C LEU A 369 -21.44 -22.34 -29.94
N THR A 370 -20.26 -22.78 -29.49
CA THR A 370 -19.58 -23.94 -30.11
C THR A 370 -20.31 -25.27 -29.87
N GLN A 371 -21.02 -25.40 -28.75
CA GLN A 371 -21.79 -26.62 -28.43
C GLN A 371 -23.13 -26.71 -29.17
N LEU A 372 -23.69 -25.59 -29.61
CA LEU A 372 -24.93 -25.55 -30.41
C LEU A 372 -24.70 -25.73 -31.92
N ASN A 373 -23.44 -25.73 -32.36
CA ASN A 373 -23.03 -25.87 -33.76
C ASN A 373 -22.50 -27.29 -34.09
N ILE A 374 -22.76 -28.25 -33.19
CA ILE A 374 -22.57 -29.70 -33.34
C ILE A 374 -23.95 -30.32 -33.20
#